data_AF-A0A1I1HW86-F1
#
_entry.id   AF-A0A1I1HW86-F1
#
_cell.length_a   1.000
_cell.length_b   1.000
_cell.length_c   1.000
_cell.angle_alpha   90.00
_cell.angle_beta   90.00
_cell.angle_gamma   90.00
#
_symmetry.space_group_name_H-M   'P 1'
#
loop_
_entity.id
_entity.type
_entity.pdbx_description
1 polymer ?
#
loop_
_entity_poly.entity_id
_entity_poly.type
_entity_poly.pdbx_seq_one_letter_code
_entity_poly.pdbx_strand_id
1 'polypeptide(L)'
;MSSIQCPACKEPQEINVSNCTNCRFPFTGSTQEKSKHIAQFINKKSVINDAEEALSRSKKILFLISGYNFLFILVSILSSTIEVDVFSISINLILGLGFVICGLLLKKSPMFFSVFPLGMILGLYTVNFILDPDLAMRGIIYKLIIVGSLIYSIYLLQKAKTFNKQFSS
;
A
#
# COMPACT_ATOMS: atom_id res chain seq x y z
N MET A 1 -4.48 34.79 -26.84
CA MET A 1 -3.80 34.85 -25.52
C MET A 1 -2.51 34.07 -25.64
N SER A 2 -1.39 34.69 -25.35
CA SER A 2 -0.09 34.02 -25.41
C SER A 2 0.09 33.18 -24.13
N SER A 3 0.63 31.96 -24.25
CA SER A 3 0.79 31.02 -23.12
C SER A 3 2.19 30.41 -23.10
N ILE A 4 2.76 30.23 -21.92
CA ILE A 4 4.03 29.49 -21.71
C ILE A 4 3.74 28.14 -21.06
N GLN A 5 4.53 27.11 -21.39
CA GLN A 5 4.39 25.80 -20.78
C GLN A 5 5.26 25.68 -19.53
N CYS A 6 4.70 25.23 -18.41
CA CYS A 6 5.49 25.01 -17.20
C CYS A 6 6.50 23.86 -17.42
N PRO A 7 7.80 24.05 -17.18
CA PRO A 7 8.78 22.98 -17.38
C PRO A 7 8.61 21.80 -16.41
N ALA A 8 8.08 22.05 -15.21
CA ALA A 8 7.90 21.06 -14.14
C ALA A 8 6.62 20.22 -14.29
N CYS A 9 5.44 20.86 -14.36
CA CYS A 9 4.15 20.14 -14.46
C CYS A 9 3.59 20.01 -15.88
N LYS A 10 4.17 20.70 -16.86
CA LYS A 10 3.73 20.74 -18.28
C LYS A 10 2.41 21.47 -18.56
N GLU A 11 1.82 22.10 -17.55
CA GLU A 11 0.57 22.84 -17.74
C GLU A 11 0.79 24.20 -18.41
N PRO A 12 -0.16 24.63 -19.28
CA PRO A 12 -0.11 25.95 -19.90
C PRO A 12 -0.35 27.02 -18.84
N GLN A 13 0.39 28.11 -18.91
CA GLN A 13 0.35 29.23 -17.99
C GLN A 13 0.31 30.55 -18.78
N GLU A 14 -0.26 31.58 -18.17
CA GLU A 14 -0.26 32.91 -18.74
C GLU A 14 1.16 33.48 -18.80
N ILE A 15 1.43 34.34 -19.80
CA ILE A 15 2.69 35.07 -19.87
C ILE A 15 2.70 36.11 -18.76
N ASN A 16 3.80 36.15 -17.98
CA ASN A 16 4.06 37.04 -16.83
C ASN A 16 3.62 36.56 -15.44
N VAL A 17 3.29 35.28 -15.24
CA VAL A 17 3.12 34.75 -13.87
C VAL A 17 4.48 34.54 -13.19
N SER A 18 4.61 34.96 -11.93
CA SER A 18 5.83 34.75 -11.13
C SER A 18 6.04 33.28 -10.78
N ASN A 19 4.95 32.58 -10.47
CA ASN A 19 4.92 31.18 -10.12
C ASN A 19 3.83 30.45 -10.91
N CYS A 20 4.06 29.17 -11.22
CA CYS A 20 3.03 28.32 -11.81
C CYS A 20 1.85 28.17 -10.85
N THR A 21 0.63 28.38 -11.34
CA THR A 21 -0.61 28.25 -10.57
C THR A 21 -0.88 26.82 -10.11
N ASN A 22 -0.42 25.84 -10.88
CA ASN A 22 -0.60 24.42 -10.60
C ASN A 22 0.49 23.85 -9.66
N CYS A 23 1.77 23.92 -10.08
CA CYS A 23 2.87 23.30 -9.33
C CYS A 23 3.73 24.25 -8.49
N ARG A 24 3.46 25.57 -8.53
CA ARG A 24 4.23 26.62 -7.85
C ARG A 24 5.67 26.79 -8.34
N PHE A 25 6.01 26.26 -9.51
CA PHE A 25 7.30 26.46 -10.15
C PHE A 25 7.63 27.96 -10.31
N PRO A 26 8.80 28.46 -9.86
CA PRO A 26 9.13 29.88 -9.89
C PRO A 26 9.70 30.29 -11.27
N PHE A 27 8.89 30.96 -12.11
CA PHE A 27 9.32 31.45 -13.42
C PHE A 27 10.34 32.59 -13.32
N THR A 28 10.22 33.44 -12.30
CA THR A 28 11.15 34.55 -12.03
C THR A 28 12.32 34.17 -11.12
N GLY A 29 12.38 32.91 -10.66
CA GLY A 29 13.45 32.42 -9.80
C GLY A 29 14.80 32.26 -10.52
N SER A 30 15.86 32.13 -9.73
CA SER A 30 17.21 31.80 -10.20
C SER A 30 17.25 30.41 -10.85
N THR A 31 18.28 30.16 -11.67
CA THR A 31 18.52 28.83 -12.27
C THR A 31 18.60 27.73 -11.20
N GLN A 32 19.19 28.03 -10.05
CA GLN A 32 19.30 27.10 -8.93
C GLN A 32 17.93 26.78 -8.32
N GLU A 33 17.09 27.78 -8.06
CA GLU A 33 15.74 27.59 -7.52
C GLU A 33 14.85 26.79 -8.47
N LYS A 34 14.91 27.11 -9.77
CA LYS A 34 14.18 26.38 -10.82
C LYS A 34 14.57 24.91 -10.86
N SER A 35 15.87 24.62 -10.90
CA SER A 35 16.39 23.25 -10.93
C SER A 35 16.03 22.48 -9.66
N LYS A 36 16.16 23.11 -8.48
CA LYS A 36 15.78 22.52 -7.18
C LYS A 36 14.28 22.19 -7.16
N HIS A 37 13.43 23.09 -7.64
CA HIS A 37 11.99 22.87 -7.69
C HIS A 37 11.64 21.70 -8.62
N ILE A 38 12.21 21.65 -9.82
CA ILE A 38 11.97 20.55 -10.78
C ILE A 38 12.36 19.20 -10.15
N ALA A 39 13.54 19.10 -9.54
CA ALA A 39 13.99 17.88 -8.89
C ALA A 39 13.04 17.45 -7.75
N GLN A 40 12.61 18.40 -6.91
CA GLN A 40 11.65 18.13 -5.84
C GLN A 40 10.28 17.69 -6.38
N PHE A 41 9.79 18.34 -7.44
CA PHE A 41 8.51 18.01 -8.06
C PHE A 41 8.53 16.60 -8.66
N ILE A 42 9.57 16.25 -9.42
CA ILE A 42 9.73 14.91 -10.01
C ILE A 42 9.77 13.83 -8.93
N ASN A 43 10.59 14.02 -7.88
CA ASN A 43 10.72 13.05 -6.79
C ASN A 43 9.40 12.90 -6.00
N LYS A 44 8.67 13.99 -5.78
CA LYS A 44 7.36 13.90 -5.11
C LYS A 44 6.27 13.32 -6.00
N LYS A 45 6.37 13.49 -7.33
CA LYS A 45 5.43 12.90 -8.29
C LYS A 45 5.64 11.39 -8.43
N SER A 46 6.89 10.90 -8.36
CA SER A 46 7.17 9.45 -8.46
C SER A 46 6.50 8.65 -7.33
N VAL A 47 6.33 9.25 -6.15
CA VAL A 47 5.60 8.67 -5.01
C VAL A 47 4.19 8.19 -5.37
N ILE A 48 3.51 8.80 -6.36
CA ILE A 48 2.19 8.33 -6.82
C ILE A 48 2.32 6.93 -7.43
N ASN A 49 3.29 6.77 -8.33
CA ASN A 49 3.54 5.49 -9.01
C ASN A 49 4.05 4.45 -8.00
N ASP A 50 4.95 4.84 -7.10
CA ASP A 50 5.45 3.96 -6.04
C ASP A 50 4.30 3.46 -5.15
N ALA A 51 3.34 4.34 -4.83
CA ALA A 51 2.16 3.97 -4.03
C ALA A 51 1.28 2.94 -4.77
N GLU A 52 1.07 3.10 -6.08
CA GLU A 52 0.32 2.13 -6.87
C GLU A 52 1.04 0.77 -6.94
N GLU A 53 2.36 0.79 -7.12
CA GLU A 53 3.14 -0.45 -7.13
C GLU A 53 3.10 -1.15 -5.77
N ALA A 54 3.26 -0.41 -4.67
CA ALA A 54 3.15 -0.95 -3.32
C ALA A 54 1.76 -1.54 -3.02
N LEU A 55 0.69 -0.93 -3.55
CA LEU A 55 -0.65 -1.51 -3.48
C LEU A 55 -0.74 -2.82 -4.27
N SER A 56 -0.17 -2.89 -5.47
CA SER A 56 -0.17 -4.10 -6.28
C SER A 56 0.57 -5.25 -5.58
N ARG A 57 1.71 -4.96 -4.94
CA ARG A 57 2.45 -5.91 -4.11
C ARG A 57 1.62 -6.36 -2.90
N SER A 58 0.98 -5.44 -2.20
CA SER A 58 0.11 -5.74 -1.06
C SER A 58 -1.08 -6.61 -1.45
N LYS A 59 -1.70 -6.34 -2.61
CA LYS A 59 -2.76 -7.18 -3.19
C LYS A 59 -2.30 -8.62 -3.37
N LYS A 60 -1.12 -8.84 -3.96
CA LYS A 60 -0.53 -10.17 -4.14
C LYS A 60 -0.31 -10.88 -2.80
N ILE A 61 0.22 -10.17 -1.81
CA ILE A 61 0.43 -10.73 -0.46
C ILE A 61 -0.90 -11.17 0.17
N LEU A 62 -1.95 -10.35 0.09
CA LEU A 62 -3.26 -10.72 0.63
C LEU A 62 -3.83 -11.97 -0.06
N PHE A 63 -3.67 -12.11 -1.37
CA PHE A 63 -4.06 -13.33 -2.09
C PHE A 63 -3.21 -14.55 -1.72
N LEU A 64 -1.91 -14.39 -1.51
CA LEU A 64 -1.05 -15.48 -1.05
C LEU A 64 -1.46 -15.97 0.34
N ILE A 65 -1.74 -15.07 1.27
CA ILE A 65 -2.22 -15.43 2.61
C ILE A 65 -3.59 -16.12 2.51
N SER A 66 -4.49 -15.61 1.67
CA SER A 66 -5.80 -16.24 1.44
C SER A 66 -5.66 -17.64 0.88
N GLY A 67 -4.80 -17.82 -0.13
CA GLY A 67 -4.50 -19.12 -0.73
C GLY A 67 -3.91 -20.09 0.28
N TYR A 68 -3.03 -19.63 1.17
CA TYR A 68 -2.51 -20.45 2.26
C TYR A 68 -3.62 -20.91 3.24
N ASN A 69 -4.55 -20.03 3.62
CA ASN A 69 -5.69 -20.38 4.48
C ASN A 69 -6.58 -21.45 3.80
N PHE A 70 -6.90 -21.28 2.51
CA PHE A 70 -7.71 -22.25 1.78
C PHE A 70 -6.97 -23.58 1.56
N LEU A 71 -5.67 -23.53 1.33
CA LEU A 71 -4.84 -24.73 1.23
C LEU A 71 -4.84 -25.50 2.55
N PHE A 72 -4.72 -24.80 3.68
CA PHE A 72 -4.81 -25.41 5.01
C PHE A 72 -6.14 -26.15 5.19
N ILE A 73 -7.27 -25.49 4.89
CA ILE A 73 -8.60 -26.12 4.96
C ILE A 73 -8.68 -27.36 4.07
N LEU A 74 -8.21 -27.27 2.83
CA LEU A 74 -8.25 -28.37 1.88
C LEU A 74 -7.42 -29.57 2.37
N VAL A 75 -6.24 -29.34 2.92
CA VAL A 75 -5.40 -30.38 3.52
C VAL A 75 -6.07 -31.00 4.75
N SER A 76 -6.66 -30.19 5.63
CA SER A 76 -7.37 -30.67 6.83
C SER A 76 -8.57 -31.57 6.49
N ILE A 77 -9.28 -31.31 5.39
CA ILE A 77 -10.44 -32.10 4.97
C ILE A 77 -10.01 -33.39 4.24
N LEU A 78 -8.96 -33.32 3.41
CA LEU A 78 -8.54 -34.46 2.58
C LEU A 78 -7.61 -35.43 3.31
N SER A 79 -6.96 -35.00 4.39
CA SER A 79 -6.05 -35.86 5.14
C SER A 79 -6.82 -36.81 6.05
N SER A 80 -6.58 -38.12 5.91
CA SER A 80 -7.13 -39.15 6.79
C SER A 80 -6.43 -39.23 8.15
N THR A 81 -5.31 -38.52 8.33
CA THR A 81 -4.50 -38.52 9.56
C THR A 81 -4.69 -37.28 10.41
N ILE A 82 -5.39 -36.26 9.90
CA ILE A 82 -5.65 -35.00 10.60
C ILE A 82 -7.09 -35.03 11.09
N GLU A 83 -7.28 -34.84 12.39
CA GLU A 83 -8.63 -34.68 12.94
C GLU A 83 -9.26 -33.39 12.42
N VAL A 84 -10.51 -33.50 11.96
CA VAL A 84 -11.24 -32.36 11.39
C VAL A 84 -11.68 -31.43 12.52
N ASP A 85 -10.89 -30.40 12.78
CA ASP A 85 -11.26 -29.32 13.68
C ASP A 85 -12.11 -28.26 12.97
N VAL A 86 -13.42 -28.36 13.16
CA VAL A 86 -14.41 -27.43 12.58
C VAL A 86 -14.16 -25.99 13.02
N PHE A 87 -13.65 -25.76 14.23
CA PHE A 87 -13.38 -24.42 14.73
C PHE A 87 -12.22 -23.78 13.96
N SER A 88 -11.09 -24.48 13.84
CA SER A 88 -9.93 -24.02 13.06
C SER A 88 -10.28 -23.80 11.59
N ILE A 89 -11.03 -24.71 10.97
CA ILE A 89 -11.50 -24.57 9.58
C ILE A 89 -12.35 -23.30 9.41
N SER A 90 -13.27 -23.05 10.34
CA SER A 90 -14.15 -21.87 10.29
C SER A 90 -13.36 -20.55 10.39
N ILE A 91 -12.37 -20.50 11.28
CA ILE A 91 -11.49 -19.32 11.42
C ILE A 91 -10.67 -19.10 10.14
N ASN A 92 -10.03 -20.14 9.60
CA ASN A 92 -9.26 -20.03 8.36
C ASN A 92 -10.14 -19.62 7.17
N LEU A 93 -11.40 -20.07 7.12
CA LEU A 93 -12.34 -19.71 6.07
C LEU A 93 -12.69 -18.22 6.13
N ILE A 94 -13.02 -17.71 7.32
CA ILE A 94 -13.34 -16.30 7.55
C ILE A 94 -12.14 -15.41 7.22
N LEU A 95 -10.94 -15.79 7.67
CA LEU A 95 -9.72 -15.06 7.40
C LEU A 95 -9.37 -15.06 5.90
N GLY A 96 -9.44 -16.23 5.26
CA GLY A 96 -9.19 -16.37 3.83
C GLY A 96 -10.12 -15.51 2.99
N LEU A 97 -11.43 -15.57 3.26
CA LEU A 97 -12.41 -14.72 2.56
C LEU A 97 -12.19 -13.23 2.87
N GLY A 98 -11.90 -12.87 4.13
CA GLY A 98 -11.63 -11.50 4.53
C GLY A 98 -10.44 -10.90 3.79
N PHE A 99 -9.34 -11.65 3.66
CA PHE A 99 -8.16 -11.22 2.92
C PHE A 99 -8.40 -11.15 1.39
N VAL A 100 -9.20 -12.05 0.82
CA VAL A 100 -9.66 -11.95 -0.59
C VAL A 100 -10.43 -10.65 -0.81
N ILE A 101 -11.41 -10.36 0.04
CA ILE A 101 -12.23 -9.14 -0.06
C ILE A 101 -11.33 -7.90 0.04
N CYS A 102 -10.41 -7.87 1.00
CA CYS A 102 -9.45 -6.78 1.13
C CYS A 102 -8.58 -6.63 -0.12
N GLY A 103 -8.05 -7.72 -0.67
CA GLY A 103 -7.23 -7.71 -1.88
C GLY A 103 -7.98 -7.24 -3.13
N LEU A 104 -9.26 -7.60 -3.28
CA LEU A 104 -10.11 -7.16 -4.39
C LEU A 104 -10.45 -5.67 -4.29
N LEU A 105 -10.81 -5.21 -3.08
CA LEU A 105 -11.24 -3.84 -2.85
C LEU A 105 -10.10 -2.87 -2.53
N LEU A 106 -8.85 -3.35 -2.51
CA LEU A 106 -7.68 -2.56 -2.14
C LEU A 106 -7.53 -1.29 -2.98
N LYS A 107 -7.71 -1.36 -4.29
CA LYS A 107 -7.61 -0.16 -5.15
C LYS A 107 -8.78 0.82 -4.95
N LYS A 108 -9.94 0.35 -4.48
CA LYS A 108 -11.15 1.17 -4.27
C LYS A 108 -11.06 2.00 -3.00
N SER A 109 -10.59 1.40 -1.90
CA SER A 109 -10.30 2.14 -0.65
C SER A 109 -8.95 1.72 -0.06
N PRO A 110 -7.84 2.22 -0.64
CA PRO A 110 -6.49 1.79 -0.29
C PRO A 110 -6.15 1.93 1.19
N MET A 111 -6.64 2.99 1.84
CA MET A 111 -6.31 3.23 3.25
C MET A 111 -6.94 2.16 4.15
N PHE A 112 -8.25 1.95 4.01
CA PHE A 112 -8.99 1.02 4.87
C PHE A 112 -8.54 -0.43 4.61
N PHE A 113 -8.46 -0.83 3.34
CA PHE A 113 -8.13 -2.20 2.96
C PHE A 113 -6.63 -2.54 3.07
N SER A 114 -5.76 -1.59 3.40
CA SER A 114 -4.38 -1.89 3.86
C SER A 114 -4.28 -1.97 5.39
N VAL A 115 -4.97 -1.08 6.12
CA VAL A 115 -4.90 -1.01 7.59
C VAL A 115 -5.66 -2.16 8.25
N PHE A 116 -6.85 -2.48 7.76
CA PHE A 116 -7.67 -3.56 8.33
C PHE A 116 -6.97 -4.93 8.31
N PRO A 117 -6.46 -5.44 7.16
CA PRO A 117 -5.77 -6.72 7.16
C PRO A 117 -4.45 -6.69 7.94
N LEU A 118 -3.76 -5.54 8.00
CA LEU A 118 -2.59 -5.37 8.86
C LEU A 118 -2.95 -5.59 10.33
N GLY A 119 -4.06 -5.01 10.80
CA GLY A 119 -4.57 -5.21 12.15
C GLY A 119 -4.94 -6.67 12.43
N MET A 120 -5.61 -7.34 11.49
CA MET A 120 -5.93 -8.77 11.63
C MET A 120 -4.67 -9.63 11.73
N ILE A 121 -3.67 -9.38 10.87
CA ILE A 121 -2.40 -10.14 10.85
C ILE A 121 -1.63 -9.94 12.16
N LEU A 122 -1.52 -8.70 12.65
CA LEU A 122 -0.86 -8.41 13.92
C LEU A 122 -1.60 -9.03 15.11
N GLY A 123 -2.94 -9.00 15.10
CA GLY A 123 -3.76 -9.67 16.10
C GLY A 123 -3.52 -11.18 16.11
N LEU A 124 -3.52 -11.82 14.95
CA LEU A 124 -3.24 -13.26 14.82
C LEU A 124 -1.83 -13.61 15.31
N TYR A 125 -0.82 -12.82 14.98
CA TYR A 125 0.54 -13.06 15.47
C TYR A 125 0.65 -12.86 16.98
N THR A 126 -0.08 -11.90 17.54
CA THR A 126 -0.13 -11.66 18.99
C THR A 126 -0.77 -12.83 19.72
N VAL A 127 -1.92 -13.32 19.23
CA VAL A 127 -2.59 -14.50 19.81
C VAL A 127 -1.67 -15.73 19.75
N ASN A 128 -1.04 -15.98 18.59
CA ASN A 128 -0.10 -17.10 18.45
C ASN A 128 1.10 -16.97 19.40
N PHE A 129 1.64 -15.77 19.60
CA PHE A 129 2.75 -15.54 20.52
C PHE A 129 2.38 -15.81 21.98
N ILE A 130 1.15 -15.50 22.38
CA ILE A 130 0.64 -15.76 23.74
C ILE A 130 0.42 -17.27 23.95
N LEU A 131 -0.09 -17.98 22.94
CA LEU A 131 -0.39 -19.41 23.05
C LEU A 131 0.89 -20.27 22.98
N ASP A 132 1.78 -19.98 22.03
CA ASP A 132 3.03 -20.71 21.84
C ASP A 132 4.08 -19.79 21.18
N PRO A 133 5.04 -19.28 21.96
CA PRO A 133 6.11 -18.41 21.45
C PRO A 133 6.98 -19.07 20.36
N ASP A 134 7.18 -20.39 20.40
CA ASP A 134 8.02 -21.09 19.42
C ASP A 134 7.30 -21.16 18.07
N LEU A 135 6.00 -21.42 18.06
CA LEU A 135 5.17 -21.31 16.84
C LEU A 135 5.13 -19.89 16.29
N ALA A 136 5.15 -18.87 17.17
CA ALA A 136 5.19 -17.48 16.76
C ALA A 136 6.53 -17.05 16.15
N MET A 137 7.65 -17.63 16.59
CA MET A 137 8.98 -17.37 16.02
C MET A 137 9.22 -18.09 14.70
N ARG A 138 8.54 -19.21 14.44
CA ARG A 138 8.61 -19.89 13.14
C ARG A 138 8.15 -18.97 12.00
N GLY A 139 8.96 -18.90 10.96
CA GLY A 139 8.66 -18.11 9.77
C GLY A 139 8.67 -16.59 9.99
N ILE A 140 9.34 -16.09 11.05
CA ILE A 140 9.36 -14.67 11.40
C ILE A 140 9.77 -13.75 10.24
N ILE A 141 10.69 -14.19 9.37
CA ILE A 141 11.12 -13.44 8.19
C ILE A 141 9.93 -13.15 7.27
N TYR A 142 9.10 -14.15 6.96
CA TYR A 142 7.90 -13.96 6.12
C TYR A 142 6.88 -13.07 6.80
N LYS A 143 6.70 -13.22 8.12
CA LYS A 143 5.81 -12.38 8.93
C LYS A 143 6.21 -10.90 8.84
N LEU A 144 7.51 -10.61 8.95
CA LEU A 144 8.06 -9.26 8.81
C LEU A 144 7.92 -8.71 7.40
N ILE A 145 8.12 -9.54 6.36
CA ILE A 145 7.92 -9.12 4.96
C ILE A 145 6.46 -8.72 4.71
N ILE A 146 5.51 -9.51 5.21
CA ILE A 146 4.07 -9.24 5.06
C ILE A 146 3.71 -7.92 5.75
N VAL A 147 4.06 -7.80 7.03
CA VAL A 147 3.77 -6.61 7.84
C VAL A 147 4.45 -5.37 7.25
N GLY A 148 5.73 -5.47 6.92
CA GLY A 148 6.53 -4.40 6.33
C GLY A 148 5.98 -3.92 5.00
N SER A 149 5.56 -4.84 4.13
CA SER A 149 4.95 -4.47 2.85
C SER A 149 3.64 -3.69 3.01
N LEU A 150 2.77 -4.12 3.95
CA LEU A 150 1.51 -3.42 4.23
C LEU A 150 1.75 -2.04 4.84
N ILE A 151 2.67 -1.93 5.81
CA ILE A 151 3.06 -0.65 6.41
C ILE A 151 3.65 0.28 5.34
N TYR A 152 4.54 -0.23 4.49
CA TYR A 152 5.15 0.55 3.41
C TYR A 152 4.12 1.06 2.41
N SER A 153 3.13 0.23 2.06
CA SER A 153 2.01 0.65 1.22
C SER A 153 1.19 1.78 1.85
N ILE A 154 0.88 1.69 3.15
CA ILE A 154 0.17 2.75 3.89
C ILE A 154 0.98 4.05 3.90
N TYR A 155 2.28 3.96 4.15
CA TYR A 155 3.18 5.11 4.16
C TYR A 155 3.22 5.83 2.80
N LEU A 156 3.39 5.09 1.71
CA LEU A 156 3.40 5.68 0.37
C LEU A 156 2.05 6.28 -0.02
N LEU A 157 0.93 5.64 0.38
CA LEU A 157 -0.40 6.21 0.18
C LEU A 157 -0.58 7.56 0.87
N GLN A 158 -0.08 7.71 2.10
CA GLN A 158 -0.13 9.00 2.82
C GLN A 158 0.70 10.07 2.11
N LYS A 159 1.89 9.72 1.63
CA LYS A 159 2.73 10.63 0.83
C LYS A 159 2.06 11.03 -0.47
N ALA A 160 1.49 10.08 -1.22
CA ALA A 160 0.77 10.35 -2.46
C ALA A 160 -0.46 11.25 -2.23
N LYS A 161 -1.24 11.00 -1.17
CA LYS A 161 -2.34 11.88 -0.77
C LYS A 161 -1.86 13.29 -0.45
N THR A 162 -0.74 13.42 0.25
CA THR A 162 -0.15 14.74 0.58
C THR A 162 0.31 15.48 -0.66
N PHE A 163 0.92 14.77 -1.63
CA PHE A 163 1.31 15.35 -2.91
C PHE A 163 0.09 15.85 -3.69
N ASN A 164 -0.94 15.02 -3.84
CA ASN A 164 -2.17 15.42 -4.53
C ASN A 164 -2.83 16.64 -3.84
N LYS A 165 -2.92 16.66 -2.51
CA LYS A 165 -3.41 17.85 -1.79
C LYS A 165 -2.61 19.13 -2.05
N GLN A 166 -1.30 19.00 -2.32
CA GLN A 166 -0.42 20.16 -2.57
C GLN A 166 -0.44 20.65 -4.02
N PHE A 167 -0.72 19.77 -4.98
CA PHE A 167 -0.49 20.00 -6.41
C PHE A 167 -1.65 19.60 -7.33
N SER A 168 -2.75 19.08 -6.81
CA SER A 168 -4.01 18.88 -7.53
C SER A 168 -5.11 19.65 -6.80
N SER A 169 -5.34 20.89 -7.22
CA SER A 169 -6.59 21.62 -7.03
C SER A 169 -7.16 21.92 -8.41
#